data_AF-A0A660Y635-F1
#
_entry.id   AF-A0A660Y635-F1
#
_cell.length_a   1.000
_cell.length_b   1.000
_cell.length_c   1.000
_cell.angle_alpha   90.00
_cell.angle_beta   90.00
_cell.angle_gamma   90.00
#
_symmetry.space_group_name_H-M   'P 1'
#
loop_
_entity.id
_entity.type
_entity.pdbx_description
1 polymer ?
#
loop_
_entity_poly.entity_id
_entity_poly.type
_entity_poly.pdbx_seq_one_letter_code
_entity_poly.pdbx_strand_id
1 'polypeptide(L)'
;FYEGFGLPPLEAMACGTPVICSNSSSLPEVVGEAGVLVDPHRPELFAEAMERVLTDGGLREDLGSKGSHRSRRFSSEDFSGRLLEILEELASSRGP
;
A
#
# COMPACT_ATOMS: atom_id res chain seq x y z
N PHE A 1 -7.56 -16.91 1.22
CA PHE A 1 -6.21 -16.34 1.09
C PHE A 1 -6.02 -15.32 2.20
N TYR A 2 -4.86 -15.28 2.86
CA TYR A 2 -4.57 -14.34 3.94
C TYR A 2 -3.31 -13.56 3.57
N GLU A 3 -3.48 -12.28 3.30
CA GLU A 3 -2.38 -11.33 3.17
C GLU A 3 -2.18 -10.66 4.53
N GLY A 4 -0.92 -10.54 4.97
CA GLY A 4 -0.55 -9.77 6.17
C GLY A 4 -0.75 -8.27 5.95
N PHE A 5 0.13 -7.41 6.48
CA PHE A 5 -0.04 -5.96 6.34
C PHE A 5 0.01 -5.45 4.89
N GLY A 6 0.67 -6.16 3.96
CA GLY A 6 0.87 -5.66 2.60
C GLY A 6 2.23 -4.99 2.38
N LEU A 7 3.28 -5.50 3.05
CA LEU A 7 4.66 -5.04 2.84
C LEU A 7 5.15 -5.22 1.39
N PRO A 8 4.90 -6.36 0.70
CA PRO A 8 5.40 -6.50 -0.67
C PRO A 8 4.82 -5.45 -1.65
N PRO A 9 3.51 -5.12 -1.61
CA PRO A 9 2.98 -3.95 -2.31
C PRO A 9 3.68 -2.63 -1.97
N LEU A 10 3.95 -2.35 -0.69
CA LEU A 10 4.62 -1.11 -0.28
C LEU A 10 6.05 -1.02 -0.81
N GLU A 11 6.79 -2.11 -0.81
CA GLU A 11 8.14 -2.19 -1.36
C GLU A 11 8.12 -1.92 -2.87
N ALA A 12 7.21 -2.57 -3.61
CA ALA A 12 7.04 -2.33 -5.04
C ALA A 12 6.67 -0.86 -5.33
N MET A 13 5.74 -0.28 -4.56
CA MET A 13 5.34 1.11 -4.66
C MET A 13 6.50 2.08 -4.35
N ALA A 14 7.33 1.79 -3.35
CA ALA A 14 8.53 2.57 -3.05
C ALA A 14 9.54 2.56 -4.20
N CYS A 15 9.64 1.45 -4.94
CA CYS A 15 10.44 1.35 -6.16
C CYS A 15 9.80 2.04 -7.39
N GLY A 16 8.59 2.59 -7.27
CA GLY A 16 7.83 3.16 -8.38
C GLY A 16 7.26 2.11 -9.33
N THR A 17 7.19 0.85 -8.91
CA THR A 17 6.61 -0.25 -9.69
C THR A 17 5.09 -0.27 -9.48
N PRO A 18 4.28 -0.24 -10.55
CA PRO A 18 2.83 -0.39 -10.41
C PRO A 18 2.44 -1.69 -9.73
N VAL A 19 1.47 -1.62 -8.81
CA VAL A 19 0.96 -2.78 -8.09
C VAL A 19 -0.41 -3.16 -8.61
N ILE A 20 -0.58 -4.45 -8.87
CA ILE A 20 -1.89 -5.10 -9.06
C ILE A 20 -2.01 -6.14 -7.96
N CYS A 21 -3.05 -6.06 -7.14
CA CYS A 21 -3.23 -6.97 -6.02
C CYS A 21 -4.71 -7.21 -5.71
N SER A 22 -4.98 -8.12 -4.77
CA SER A 22 -6.37 -8.41 -4.41
C SER A 22 -7.02 -7.27 -3.63
N ASN A 23 -8.33 -7.09 -3.79
CA ASN A 23 -9.14 -6.13 -3.05
C ASN A 23 -9.56 -6.65 -1.65
N SER A 24 -8.69 -7.41 -0.99
CA SER A 24 -9.01 -8.12 0.25
C SER A 24 -8.01 -7.83 1.38
N SER A 25 -8.40 -8.13 2.63
CA SER A 25 -7.57 -7.90 3.82
C SER A 25 -7.16 -6.42 3.95
N SER A 26 -5.90 -6.16 4.31
CA SER A 26 -5.25 -4.85 4.45
C SER A 26 -4.95 -4.15 3.12
N LEU A 27 -4.99 -4.86 1.99
CA LEU A 27 -4.49 -4.33 0.71
C LEU A 27 -5.26 -3.11 0.19
N PRO A 28 -6.60 -3.04 0.27
CA PRO A 28 -7.33 -1.83 -0.09
C PRO A 28 -6.90 -0.60 0.71
N GLU A 29 -6.60 -0.79 2.00
CA GLU A 29 -6.13 0.29 2.87
C GLU A 29 -4.70 0.70 2.50
N VAL A 30 -3.79 -0.25 2.33
CA VAL A 30 -2.38 0.04 2.07
C VAL A 30 -2.17 0.66 0.68
N VAL A 31 -2.72 0.01 -0.35
CA VAL A 31 -2.52 0.40 -1.75
C VAL A 31 -3.39 1.61 -2.12
N GLY A 32 -4.66 1.63 -1.69
CA GLY A 32 -5.61 2.68 -2.05
C GLY A 32 -5.68 2.91 -3.57
N GLU A 33 -5.74 4.17 -3.98
CA GLU A 33 -5.80 4.60 -5.40
C GLU A 33 -4.44 4.55 -6.13
N ALA A 34 -3.39 4.03 -5.48
CA ALA A 34 -2.03 3.98 -6.02
C ALA A 34 -1.67 2.62 -6.66
N GLY A 35 -2.66 1.74 -6.82
CA GLY A 35 -2.54 0.46 -7.51
C GLY A 35 -3.89 -0.01 -8.03
N VAL A 36 -3.91 -1.17 -8.67
CA VAL A 36 -5.14 -1.78 -9.19
C VAL A 36 -5.59 -2.88 -8.24
N LEU A 37 -6.75 -2.70 -7.63
CA LEU A 37 -7.38 -3.66 -6.72
C LEU A 37 -8.35 -4.55 -7.49
N VAL A 38 -8.13 -5.86 -7.42
CA VAL A 38 -8.86 -6.87 -8.21
C VAL A 38 -9.55 -7.89 -7.29
N ASP A 39 -10.73 -8.38 -7.67
CA ASP A 39 -11.37 -9.49 -6.96
C ASP A 39 -10.49 -10.77 -7.05
N PRO A 40 -10.03 -11.34 -5.93
CA PRO A 40 -9.17 -12.53 -5.92
C PRO A 40 -9.83 -13.78 -6.52
N HIS A 41 -11.15 -13.79 -6.68
CA HIS A 41 -11.90 -14.91 -7.28
C HIS A 41 -12.10 -14.77 -8.79
N ARG A 42 -11.53 -13.73 -9.40
CA ARG A 42 -11.70 -13.37 -10.82
C ARG A 42 -10.33 -13.23 -11.51
N PRO A 43 -9.59 -14.32 -11.76
CA PRO A 43 -8.25 -14.28 -12.35
C PRO A 43 -8.18 -13.59 -13.73
N GLU A 44 -9.26 -13.61 -14.48
CA GLU A 44 -9.41 -12.87 -15.74
C GLU A 44 -9.18 -11.36 -15.56
N LEU A 45 -9.62 -10.78 -14.43
CA LEU A 45 -9.44 -9.36 -14.15
C LEU A 45 -7.97 -9.03 -13.82
N PHE A 46 -7.20 -9.98 -13.28
CA PHE A 46 -5.76 -9.80 -13.11
C PHE A 46 -5.07 -9.74 -14.47
N ALA A 47 -5.43 -10.63 -15.41
CA ALA A 47 -4.88 -10.62 -16.75
C ALA A 47 -5.18 -9.30 -17.48
N GLU A 48 -6.42 -8.82 -17.42
CA GLU A 48 -6.82 -7.52 -17.99
C GLU A 48 -6.05 -6.35 -17.36
N ALA A 49 -5.88 -6.35 -16.03
CA ALA A 49 -5.12 -5.32 -15.34
C ALA A 49 -3.63 -5.34 -15.77
N MET A 50 -3.03 -6.52 -15.89
CA MET A 50 -1.65 -6.68 -16.35
C MET A 50 -1.48 -6.17 -17.78
N GLU A 51 -2.38 -6.55 -18.68
CA GLU A 51 -2.37 -6.07 -20.07
C GLU A 51 -2.46 -4.55 -20.15
N ARG A 52 -3.38 -3.94 -19.38
CA ARG A 52 -3.54 -2.48 -19.33
C ARG A 52 -2.28 -1.78 -18.83
N VAL A 53 -1.66 -2.25 -17.74
CA VAL A 53 -0.43 -1.65 -17.20
C VAL A 53 0.76 -1.79 -18.16
N LEU A 54 0.81 -2.89 -18.91
CA LEU A 54 1.87 -3.12 -19.90
C LEU A 54 1.70 -2.25 -21.15
N THR A 55 0.47 -2.02 -21.59
CA THR A 55 0.15 -1.35 -22.86
C THR A 55 -0.14 0.15 -22.73
N ASP A 56 -0.67 0.61 -21.60
CA ASP A 56 -0.93 2.02 -21.32
C ASP A 56 0.24 2.63 -20.51
N GLY A 57 1.12 3.34 -21.22
CA GLY A 57 2.26 4.01 -20.62
C GLY A 57 1.88 5.12 -19.63
N GLY A 58 0.78 5.83 -19.89
CA GLY A 58 0.30 6.89 -19.01
C GLY A 58 -0.22 6.34 -17.69
N LEU A 59 -0.98 5.25 -17.74
CA LEU A 59 -1.42 4.51 -16.55
C LEU A 59 -0.23 3.99 -15.74
N ARG A 60 0.78 3.41 -16.40
CA ARG A 60 1.98 2.90 -15.74
C ARG A 60 2.74 3.99 -14.99
N GLU A 61 2.95 5.15 -15.63
CA GLU A 61 3.63 6.29 -15.01
C GLU A 61 2.83 6.88 -13.84
N ASP A 62 1.52 7.04 -14.01
CA ASP A 62 0.61 7.53 -12.97
C ASP A 62 0.63 6.61 -11.74
N LEU A 63 0.48 5.30 -11.92
CA LEU A 63 0.53 4.32 -10.83
C LEU A 63 1.90 4.28 -10.15
N GLY A 64 3.00 4.35 -10.90
CA GLY A 64 4.35 4.40 -10.33
C GLY A 64 4.56 5.64 -9.46
N SER A 65 4.12 6.81 -9.94
CA SER A 65 4.21 8.08 -9.22
C SER A 65 3.34 8.09 -7.95
N LYS A 66 2.07 7.70 -8.09
CA LYS A 66 1.14 7.58 -6.96
C LYS A 66 1.64 6.56 -5.93
N GLY A 67 2.17 5.44 -6.39
CA GLY A 67 2.78 4.40 -5.57
C GLY A 67 3.91 4.94 -4.70
N SER A 68 4.89 5.59 -5.35
CA SER A 68 6.04 6.16 -4.65
C SER A 68 5.65 7.26 -3.65
N HIS A 69 4.61 8.05 -3.94
CA HIS A 69 4.10 9.03 -2.99
C HIS A 69 3.35 8.36 -1.82
N ARG A 70 2.52 7.36 -2.10
CA ARG A 70 1.70 6.65 -1.11
C ARG A 70 2.55 5.87 -0.12
N SER A 71 3.61 5.19 -0.58
CA SER A 71 4.48 4.38 0.29
C SER A 71 5.20 5.20 1.37
N ARG A 72 5.48 6.48 1.12
CA ARG A 72 6.09 7.40 2.11
C ARG A 72 5.25 7.60 3.36
N ARG A 73 3.93 7.36 3.29
CA ARG A 73 3.03 7.45 4.46
C ARG A 73 3.21 6.29 5.46
N PHE A 74 3.99 5.29 5.08
CA PHE A 74 4.27 4.09 5.88
C PHE A 74 5.75 4.03 6.26
N SER A 75 6.34 5.19 6.58
CA SER A 75 7.74 5.30 6.99
C SER A 75 7.95 4.83 8.43
N SER A 76 9.17 4.35 8.72
CA SER A 76 9.56 3.95 10.08
C SER A 76 9.60 5.15 11.01
N GLU A 77 9.98 6.31 10.50
CA GLU A 77 10.04 7.57 11.22
C GLU A 77 8.65 8.02 11.68
N ASP A 78 7.65 8.02 10.78
CA ASP A 78 6.27 8.38 11.11
C ASP A 78 5.66 7.41 12.13
N PHE A 79 5.92 6.11 11.96
CA PHE A 79 5.46 5.09 12.89
C PHE A 79 6.07 5.27 14.27
N SER A 80 7.40 5.42 14.34
CA SER A 80 8.14 5.54 15.60
C SER A 80 7.75 6.81 16.34
N GLY A 81 7.61 7.94 15.64
CA GLY A 81 7.17 9.21 16.24
C GLY A 81 5.79 9.09 16.91
N ARG A 82 4.80 8.59 16.17
CA ARG A 82 3.44 8.38 16.71
C ARG A 82 3.40 7.38 17.86
N LEU A 83 4.18 6.31 17.77
CA LEU A 83 4.24 5.32 18.83
C LEU A 83 4.86 5.91 20.11
N LEU A 84 5.93 6.69 19.98
CA LEU A 84 6.58 7.36 21.11
C LEU A 84 5.64 8.36 21.78
N GLU A 85 4.93 9.19 21.00
CA GLU A 85 3.91 10.12 21.52
C GLU A 85 2.88 9.39 22.40
N ILE A 86 2.32 8.27 21.91
CA ILE A 86 1.34 7.48 22.67
C ILE A 86 1.96 6.87 23.93
N LEU A 87 3.20 6.36 23.85
CA LEU A 87 3.88 5.79 25.01
C LEU A 87 4.17 6.85 26.09
N GLU A 88 4.56 8.06 25.68
CA GLU A 88 4.79 9.19 26.58
C GLU A 88 3.50 9.69 27.24
N GLU A 89 2.39 9.77 26.49
CA GLU A 89 1.06 10.08 27.03
C GLU A 89 0.60 9.04 28.07
N LEU A 90 0.80 7.75 27.79
CA LEU A 90 0.44 6.67 28.71
C LEU A 90 1.33 6.64 29.95
N ALA A 91 2.61 6.94 29.81
CA ALA A 91 3.53 7.06 30.94
C ALA A 91 3.19 8.25 31.85
N SER A 92 2.76 9.37 31.25
CA SER A 92 2.40 10.61 31.98
C SER A 92 1.00 10.56 32.61
N SER A 93 0.06 9.83 32.00
CA SER A 93 -1.30 9.63 32.53
C SER A 93 -1.37 8.59 33.65
N ARG A 94 -0.32 7.77 33.82
CA ARG A 94 -0.10 6.92 34.98
C ARG A 94 0.80 7.60 36.02
N GLY A 95 0.42 8.81 36.46
CA GLY A 95 0.91 9.38 37.71
C GLY A 95 0.44 8.54 38.93
N PRO A 96 1.17 8.60 40.06
CA PRO A 96 1.32 7.52 41.07
C PRO A 96 0.03 6.96 41.67
#